data_AF-Q50HQ1-F1
#
_entry.id   AF-Q50HQ1-F1
#
_cell.length_a   1.000
_cell.length_b   1.000
_cell.length_c   1.000
_cell.angle_alpha   90.00
_cell.angle_beta   90.00
_cell.angle_gamma   90.00
#
_symmetry.space_group_name_H-M   'P 1'
#
loop_
_entity.id
_entity.type
_entity.pdbx_description
1 polymer ?
#
loop_
_entity_poly.entity_id
_entity_poly.type
_entity_poly.pdbx_seq_one_letter_code
_entity_poly.pdbx_strand_id
1 'polypeptide(L)'
;CQYCRYQKCLACGMKREAVQEERQRAKERSENEVESTSGVNEDMPVEKVLEAELAVEPKTETYIETNLGMPSNSPNDPVTNICQAADKQLFTLVEWAKRIPHFSELPLDDQVILLRAGWNELLIASFSHRSIAVKDGILLATGLHVQRNSAHSAGV
;
A
#
# COMPACT_ATOMS: atom_id res chain seq x y z
N CYS A 1 36.51 -7.01 -22.01
CA CYS A 1 35.41 -7.07 -21.03
C CYS A 1 35.45 -5.83 -20.13
N GLN A 2 34.39 -5.03 -20.09
CA GLN A 2 34.32 -3.81 -19.26
C GLN A 2 34.33 -4.14 -17.76
N TYR A 3 33.62 -5.20 -17.34
CA TYR A 3 33.61 -5.67 -15.96
C TYR A 3 35.02 -5.99 -15.45
N CYS A 4 35.81 -6.78 -16.19
CA CYS A 4 37.18 -7.14 -15.76
C CYS A 4 38.09 -5.91 -15.64
N ARG A 5 37.93 -4.92 -16.53
CA ARG A 5 38.70 -3.67 -16.48
C ARG A 5 38.34 -2.86 -15.24
N TYR A 6 37.05 -2.71 -14.94
CA TYR A 6 36.56 -1.99 -13.76
C TYR A 6 37.02 -2.67 -12.46
N GLN A 7 36.92 -3.99 -12.38
CA GLN A 7 37.42 -4.77 -11.23
C GLN A 7 38.92 -4.57 -11.02
N LYS A 8 39.73 -4.56 -12.09
CA LYS A 8 41.17 -4.29 -12.00
C LYS A 8 41.47 -2.85 -11.54
N CYS A 9 40.68 -1.87 -11.97
CA CYS A 9 40.78 -0.49 -11.50
C CYS A 9 40.57 -0.39 -9.98
N LEU A 10 39.52 -1.05 -9.46
CA LEU A 10 39.28 -1.11 -8.01
C LEU A 10 40.42 -1.85 -7.27
N ALA A 11 40.90 -2.97 -7.82
CA ALA A 11 42.00 -3.75 -7.23
C ALA A 11 43.33 -2.98 -7.18
N CYS A 12 43.57 -2.06 -8.12
CA CYS A 12 44.73 -1.17 -8.11
C CYS A 12 44.54 0.09 -7.23
N GLY A 13 43.48 0.16 -6.42
CA GLY A 13 43.26 1.21 -5.43
C GLY A 13 42.56 2.47 -5.97
N MET A 14 41.90 2.40 -7.14
CA MET A 14 41.07 3.51 -7.59
C MET A 14 39.85 3.67 -6.66
N LYS A 15 39.71 4.86 -6.10
CA LYS A 15 38.63 5.25 -5.19
C LYS A 15 37.41 5.74 -5.97
N ARG A 16 36.24 5.14 -5.75
CA ARG A 16 34.99 5.53 -6.45
C ARG A 16 34.56 6.94 -6.05
N GLU A 17 34.74 7.28 -4.78
CA GLU A 17 34.46 8.58 -4.19
C GLU A 17 35.38 9.71 -4.68
N ALA A 18 36.50 9.37 -5.32
CA ALA A 18 37.39 10.37 -5.93
C ALA A 18 36.90 10.84 -7.32
N VAL A 19 35.91 10.15 -7.90
CA VAL A 19 35.24 10.58 -9.13
C VAL A 19 34.29 11.72 -8.78
N GLN A 20 34.69 12.95 -9.12
CA GLN A 20 33.79 14.09 -9.04
C GLN A 20 32.70 13.91 -10.09
N GLU A 21 31.44 14.12 -9.70
CA GLU A 21 30.33 14.19 -10.62
C GLU A 21 30.64 15.28 -11.66
N GLU A 22 30.41 14.97 -12.94
CA GLU A 22 30.66 15.91 -14.02
C GLU A 22 29.95 17.22 -13.68
N ARG A 23 30.66 18.36 -13.68
CA ARG A 23 30.05 19.68 -13.51
C ARG A 23 29.10 19.88 -14.69
N GLN A 24 27.85 19.46 -14.53
CA GLN A 24 26.80 19.73 -15.48
C GLN A 24 26.74 21.26 -15.63
N ARG A 25 27.10 21.75 -16.81
CA ARG A 25 26.66 23.08 -17.23
C ARG A 25 25.15 23.01 -17.18
N ALA A 26 24.56 23.83 -16.31
CA ALA A 26 23.13 24.07 -16.21
C ALA A 26 22.54 24.20 -17.62
N LYS A 27 21.96 23.10 -18.12
CA LYS A 27 21.25 23.09 -19.38
C LYS A 27 19.98 22.32 -19.16
N GLU A 28 18.93 23.14 -19.03
CA GLU A 28 17.51 22.79 -19.19
C GLU A 28 16.89 21.99 -18.05
N ARG A 29 16.96 22.56 -16.84
CA ARG A 29 15.84 22.47 -15.89
C ARG A 29 15.28 23.88 -15.71
N SER A 30 14.45 24.29 -16.65
CA SER A 30 13.63 25.49 -16.52
C SER A 30 12.56 25.23 -15.45
N GLU A 31 12.96 25.25 -14.18
CA GLU A 31 12.11 25.16 -12.98
C GLU A 31 12.98 25.48 -11.74
N ASN A 32 13.74 26.57 -11.86
CA ASN A 32 14.67 27.02 -10.83
C ASN A 32 13.99 28.06 -9.90
N GLU A 33 12.77 27.75 -9.44
CA GLU A 33 12.24 28.33 -8.22
C GLU A 33 12.17 27.21 -7.19
N VAL A 34 12.86 27.38 -6.07
CA VAL A 34 12.66 26.53 -4.90
C VAL A 34 11.21 26.69 -4.48
N GLU A 35 10.38 25.72 -4.83
CA GLU A 35 8.97 25.71 -4.46
C GLU A 35 8.88 25.83 -2.93
N SER A 36 8.23 26.91 -2.48
CA SER A 36 8.20 27.26 -1.06
C SER A 36 7.47 26.19 -0.27
N THR A 37 8.18 25.53 0.65
CA THR A 37 7.62 24.56 1.62
C THR A 37 6.59 25.13 2.59
N SER A 38 6.28 26.43 2.47
CA SER A 38 5.30 27.16 3.29
C SER A 38 3.94 27.36 2.59
N GLY A 39 3.80 26.90 1.34
CA GLY A 39 2.53 26.91 0.61
C GLY A 39 1.59 25.79 1.04
N VAL A 40 0.29 25.96 0.78
CA VAL A 40 -0.70 24.89 0.84
C VAL A 40 -0.27 23.83 -0.20
N ASN A 41 -0.05 22.58 0.21
CA ASN A 41 0.35 21.51 -0.70
C ASN A 41 -0.82 21.13 -1.62
N GLU A 42 -0.96 21.85 -2.74
CA GLU A 42 -1.98 21.58 -3.76
C GLU A 42 -1.66 20.34 -4.60
N ASP A 43 -0.39 19.93 -4.67
CA ASP A 43 0.04 18.72 -5.40
C ASP A 43 -0.45 17.43 -4.71
N MET A 44 -0.36 17.36 -3.38
CA MET A 44 -0.83 16.19 -2.62
C MET A 44 -1.87 16.59 -1.56
N PRO A 45 -3.10 16.95 -1.99
CA PRO A 45 -4.13 17.44 -1.09
C PRO A 45 -4.65 16.30 -0.19
N VAL A 46 -4.63 16.53 1.12
CA VAL A 46 -5.06 15.55 2.13
C VAL A 46 -6.54 15.21 1.96
N GLU A 47 -7.34 16.17 1.50
CA GLU A 47 -8.78 16.01 1.26
C GLU A 47 -9.05 14.93 0.21
N LYS A 48 -8.19 14.81 -0.82
CA LYS A 48 -8.33 13.76 -1.85
C LYS A 48 -7.96 12.39 -1.32
N VAL A 49 -6.97 12.31 -0.44
CA VAL A 49 -6.62 11.06 0.24
C VAL A 49 -7.76 10.61 1.15
N LEU A 50 -8.38 11.54 1.89
CA LEU A 50 -9.56 11.26 2.72
C LEU A 50 -10.75 10.80 1.86
N GLU A 51 -11.03 11.48 0.75
CA GLU A 51 -12.08 11.10 -0.19
C GLU A 51 -11.85 9.69 -0.75
N ALA A 52 -10.60 9.35 -1.11
CA ALA A 52 -10.23 8.03 -1.59
C ALA A 52 -10.50 6.94 -0.55
N GLU A 53 -10.15 7.18 0.72
CA GLU A 53 -10.41 6.25 1.82
C GLU A 53 -11.92 6.02 2.02
N LEU A 54 -12.69 7.10 2.16
CA LEU A 54 -14.14 7.03 2.36
C LEU A 54 -14.87 6.35 1.19
N ALA A 55 -14.38 6.51 -0.05
CA ALA A 55 -14.97 5.89 -1.22
C ALA A 55 -14.84 4.35 -1.25
N VAL A 56 -13.86 3.80 -0.52
CA VAL A 56 -13.57 2.36 -0.51
C VAL A 56 -13.89 1.66 0.80
N GLU A 57 -14.33 2.40 1.83
CA GLU A 57 -14.76 1.82 3.09
C GLU A 57 -15.93 0.84 2.87
N PRO A 58 -15.80 -0.42 3.33
CA PRO A 58 -16.91 -1.35 3.30
C PRO A 58 -18.01 -0.86 4.24
N LYS A 59 -19.24 -0.72 3.72
CA LYS A 59 -20.43 -0.33 4.49
C LYS A 59 -20.65 -1.32 5.64
N THR A 60 -20.12 -0.98 6.81
CA THR A 60 -20.06 -1.86 7.98
C THR A 60 -21.43 -1.94 8.67
N GLU A 61 -22.26 -0.91 8.54
CA GLU A 61 -23.58 -0.80 9.18
C GLU A 61 -24.60 -1.84 8.68
N THR A 62 -24.51 -2.30 7.43
CA THR A 62 -25.50 -3.24 6.88
C THR A 62 -25.28 -4.71 7.28
N TYR A 63 -24.14 -5.04 7.93
CA TYR A 63 -23.78 -6.42 8.26
C TYR A 63 -24.05 -6.81 9.72
N ILE A 64 -24.24 -5.84 10.61
CA ILE A 64 -24.51 -6.09 12.04
C ILE A 64 -25.97 -6.57 12.23
N GLU A 65 -26.92 -6.08 11.43
CA GLU A 65 -28.34 -6.47 11.55
C GLU A 65 -28.64 -7.86 10.96
N THR A 66 -27.93 -8.29 9.92
CA THR A 66 -28.24 -9.55 9.20
C THR A 66 -27.70 -10.81 9.89
N ASN A 67 -26.75 -10.67 10.83
CA ASN A 67 -26.05 -11.80 11.44
C ASN A 67 -26.61 -12.27 12.80
N LEU A 68 -27.69 -11.68 13.30
CA LEU A 68 -28.41 -12.22 14.47
C LEU A 68 -29.28 -13.45 14.14
N GLY A 69 -29.33 -13.91 12.89
CA GLY A 69 -30.31 -14.93 12.45
C GLY A 69 -29.82 -16.05 11.53
N MET A 70 -28.55 -16.13 11.13
CA MET A 70 -28.09 -17.19 10.21
C MET A 70 -27.05 -18.11 10.87
N PRO A 71 -27.27 -19.45 10.89
CA PRO A 71 -26.26 -20.38 11.36
C PRO A 71 -25.08 -20.35 10.36
N SER A 72 -23.90 -19.98 10.85
CA SER A 72 -22.69 -19.90 10.02
C SER A 72 -22.21 -21.31 9.66
N ASN A 73 -22.63 -21.81 8.50
CA ASN A 73 -22.02 -22.98 7.86
C ASN A 73 -20.75 -22.61 7.06
N SER A 74 -20.09 -21.49 7.40
CA SER A 74 -18.82 -21.08 6.80
C SER A 74 -17.69 -22.00 7.31
N PRO A 75 -16.69 -22.36 6.48
CA PRO A 75 -15.62 -23.22 6.93
C PRO A 75 -14.89 -22.57 8.11
N ASN A 76 -14.67 -23.35 9.17
CA ASN A 76 -13.99 -22.97 10.41
C ASN A 76 -12.50 -22.57 10.23
N ASP A 77 -12.05 -22.29 9.00
CA ASP A 77 -10.67 -21.91 8.72
C ASP A 77 -10.52 -20.39 8.63
N PRO A 78 -9.99 -19.72 9.68
CA PRO A 78 -9.75 -18.28 9.67
C PRO A 78 -8.79 -17.86 8.55
N VAL A 79 -7.87 -18.74 8.13
CA VAL A 79 -6.91 -18.42 7.06
C VAL A 79 -7.62 -18.28 5.72
N THR A 80 -8.45 -19.26 5.35
CA THR A 80 -9.28 -19.18 4.13
C THR A 80 -10.16 -17.93 4.13
N ASN A 81 -10.78 -17.59 5.26
CA ASN A 81 -11.63 -16.39 5.36
C ASN A 81 -10.81 -15.09 5.16
N ILE A 82 -9.61 -15.00 5.74
CA ILE A 82 -8.70 -13.87 5.53
C ILE A 82 -8.28 -13.78 4.06
N CYS A 83 -7.88 -14.89 3.44
CA CYS A 83 -7.48 -14.92 2.03
C CYS A 83 -8.61 -14.48 1.09
N GLN A 84 -9.85 -14.94 1.33
CA GLN A 84 -11.02 -14.53 0.55
C GLN A 84 -11.32 -13.04 0.72
N ALA A 85 -11.19 -12.53 1.95
CA ALA A 85 -11.36 -11.10 2.20
C ALA A 85 -10.28 -10.26 1.52
N ALA A 86 -9.03 -10.72 1.54
CA ALA A 86 -7.91 -10.06 0.86
C ALA A 86 -8.11 -10.02 -0.66
N ASP A 87 -8.47 -11.16 -1.28
CA ASP A 87 -8.73 -11.25 -2.73
C ASP A 87 -9.83 -10.27 -3.16
N LYS A 88 -10.94 -10.22 -2.41
CA LYS A 88 -12.01 -9.25 -2.66
C LYS A 88 -11.53 -7.81 -2.54
N GLN A 89 -10.64 -7.51 -1.59
CA GLN A 89 -10.13 -6.17 -1.35
C GLN A 89 -9.02 -5.74 -2.30
N LEU A 90 -8.37 -6.65 -3.02
CA LEU A 90 -7.36 -6.28 -4.04
C LEU A 90 -7.98 -5.41 -5.15
N PHE A 91 -9.20 -5.71 -5.60
CA PHE A 91 -9.90 -4.88 -6.57
C PHE A 91 -10.23 -3.49 -6.02
N THR A 92 -10.69 -3.44 -4.77
CA THR A 92 -10.96 -2.20 -4.05
C THR A 92 -9.69 -1.37 -3.85
N LEU A 93 -8.54 -2.01 -3.61
CA LEU A 93 -7.25 -1.35 -3.46
C LEU A 93 -6.81 -0.67 -4.75
N VAL A 94 -7.03 -1.29 -5.90
CA VAL A 94 -6.75 -0.65 -7.20
C VAL A 94 -7.63 0.58 -7.39
N GLU A 95 -8.91 0.50 -7.02
CA GLU A 95 -9.83 1.63 -7.08
C GLU A 95 -9.46 2.76 -6.11
N TRP A 96 -8.98 2.43 -4.91
CA TRP A 96 -8.40 3.39 -3.98
C TRP A 96 -7.18 4.07 -4.59
N ALA A 97 -6.24 3.31 -5.13
CA ALA A 97 -4.99 3.83 -5.69
C ALA A 97 -5.23 4.81 -6.85
N LYS A 98 -6.20 4.51 -7.73
CA LYS A 98 -6.59 5.43 -8.82
C LYS A 98 -7.09 6.79 -8.35
N ARG A 99 -7.63 6.86 -7.12
CA ARG A 99 -8.17 8.09 -6.51
C ARG A 99 -7.08 8.88 -5.76
N ILE A 100 -5.92 8.28 -5.51
CA ILE A 100 -4.78 8.98 -4.93
C ILE A 100 -4.19 9.96 -5.96
N PRO A 101 -3.94 11.23 -5.58
CA PRO A 101 -3.36 12.23 -6.47
C PRO A 101 -2.08 11.71 -7.15
N HIS A 102 -1.92 12.04 -8.44
CA HIS A 102 -0.79 11.66 -9.30
C HIS A 102 -0.54 10.17 -9.55
N PHE A 103 -1.18 9.24 -8.83
CA PHE A 103 -0.95 7.81 -9.03
C PHE A 103 -1.33 7.36 -10.45
N SER A 104 -2.46 7.83 -10.96
CA SER A 104 -2.94 7.51 -12.31
C SER A 104 -2.12 8.17 -13.44
N GLU A 105 -1.28 9.15 -13.11
CA GLU A 105 -0.39 9.84 -14.05
C GLU A 105 0.94 9.10 -14.24
N LEU A 106 1.28 8.18 -13.32
CA LEU A 106 2.46 7.33 -13.43
C LEU A 106 2.34 6.35 -14.62
N PRO A 107 3.46 5.92 -15.20
CA PRO A 107 3.46 4.82 -16.16
C PRO A 107 2.75 3.58 -15.60
N LEU A 108 1.99 2.88 -16.45
CA LEU A 108 1.22 1.71 -16.03
C LEU A 108 2.10 0.63 -15.38
N ASP A 109 3.32 0.43 -15.90
CA ASP A 109 4.29 -0.52 -15.35
C ASP A 109 4.67 -0.16 -13.91
N ASP A 110 4.87 1.13 -13.62
CA ASP A 110 5.20 1.62 -12.28
C ASP A 110 4.01 1.48 -11.33
N GLN A 111 2.78 1.78 -11.78
CA GLN A 111 1.57 1.54 -10.99
C GLN A 111 1.47 0.06 -10.56
N VAL A 112 1.76 -0.87 -11.48
CA VAL A 112 1.76 -2.31 -11.20
C VAL A 112 2.87 -2.69 -10.23
N ILE A 113 4.08 -2.16 -10.40
CA ILE A 113 5.22 -2.42 -9.49
C ILE A 113 4.88 -1.96 -8.08
N LEU A 114 4.38 -0.74 -7.93
CA LEU A 114 4.03 -0.15 -6.63
C LEU A 114 2.95 -0.97 -5.92
N LEU A 115 1.87 -1.34 -6.63
CA LEU A 115 0.80 -2.15 -6.04
C LEU A 115 1.28 -3.56 -5.71
N ARG A 116 2.08 -4.21 -6.55
CA ARG A 116 2.65 -5.54 -6.26
C ARG A 116 3.59 -5.53 -5.05
N ALA A 117 4.31 -4.43 -4.84
CA ALA A 117 5.22 -4.27 -3.72
C ALA A 117 4.50 -3.98 -2.40
N GLY A 118 3.41 -3.20 -2.43
CA GLY A 118 2.78 -2.64 -1.23
C GLY A 118 1.40 -3.19 -0.85
N TRP A 119 0.75 -4.03 -1.67
CA TRP A 119 -0.64 -4.43 -1.44
C TRP A 119 -0.90 -5.06 -0.06
N ASN A 120 0.03 -5.88 0.43
CA ASN A 120 -0.11 -6.57 1.72
C ASN A 120 -0.11 -5.57 2.89
N GLU A 121 0.80 -4.60 2.89
CA GLU A 121 0.88 -3.57 3.92
C GLU A 121 -0.36 -2.67 3.92
N LEU A 122 -0.81 -2.27 2.72
CA LEU A 122 -2.02 -1.45 2.55
C LEU A 122 -3.28 -2.18 3.05
N LEU A 123 -3.44 -3.46 2.70
CA LEU A 123 -4.58 -4.25 3.19
C LEU A 123 -4.52 -4.46 4.71
N ILE A 124 -3.32 -4.75 5.26
CA ILE A 124 -3.13 -4.92 6.71
C ILE A 124 -3.47 -3.63 7.44
N ALA A 125 -2.98 -2.48 6.99
CA ALA A 125 -3.31 -1.19 7.59
C ALA A 125 -4.82 -0.93 7.55
N SER A 126 -5.47 -1.19 6.41
CA SER A 126 -6.92 -0.99 6.24
C SER A 126 -7.76 -1.84 7.19
N PHE A 127 -7.55 -3.17 7.25
CA PHE A 127 -8.35 -4.00 8.16
C PHE A 127 -7.98 -3.80 9.63
N SER A 128 -6.75 -3.37 9.93
CA SER A 128 -6.33 -3.01 11.28
C SER A 128 -7.08 -1.76 11.76
N HIS A 129 -7.16 -0.72 10.93
CA HIS A 129 -7.96 0.48 11.22
C HIS A 129 -9.44 0.15 11.40
N ARG A 130 -10.02 -0.64 10.47
CA ARG A 130 -11.41 -1.11 10.59
C ARG A 130 -11.69 -1.89 11.87
N SER A 131 -10.68 -2.57 12.42
CA SER A 131 -10.80 -3.38 13.63
C SER A 131 -10.50 -2.60 14.91
N ILE A 132 -10.30 -1.28 14.86
CA ILE A 132 -9.86 -0.48 16.02
C ILE A 132 -10.81 -0.57 17.23
N ALA A 133 -12.11 -0.75 16.98
CA ALA A 133 -13.14 -0.91 18.01
C ALA A 133 -13.35 -2.38 18.44
N VAL A 134 -12.76 -3.35 17.72
CA VAL A 134 -12.92 -4.79 17.97
C VAL A 134 -11.86 -5.25 18.97
N LYS A 135 -12.29 -5.87 20.08
CA LYS A 135 -11.37 -6.46 21.06
C LYS A 135 -11.02 -7.90 20.70
N ASP A 136 -9.74 -8.25 20.86
CA ASP A 136 -9.21 -9.61 20.70
C ASP A 136 -9.54 -10.29 19.37
N GLY A 137 -9.67 -9.51 18.29
CA GLY A 137 -9.96 -10.02 16.95
C GLY A 137 -9.92 -8.94 15.88
N ILE A 138 -10.19 -9.35 14.65
CA ILE A 138 -10.26 -8.47 13.47
C ILE A 138 -11.59 -8.63 12.74
N LEU A 139 -12.05 -7.55 12.10
CA LEU A 139 -13.21 -7.51 11.24
C LEU A 139 -12.78 -7.52 9.76
N LEU A 140 -13.06 -8.63 9.09
CA LEU A 140 -12.79 -8.78 7.67
C LEU A 140 -13.75 -7.93 6.84
N ALA A 141 -13.34 -7.53 5.63
CA ALA A 141 -14.20 -6.79 4.70
C ALA A 141 -15.41 -7.60 4.20
N THR A 142 -15.46 -8.90 4.49
CA THR A 142 -16.61 -9.79 4.27
C THR A 142 -17.66 -9.68 5.39
N GLY A 143 -17.38 -8.96 6.47
CA GLY A 143 -18.23 -8.87 7.67
C GLY A 143 -17.96 -9.96 8.71
N LEU A 144 -17.06 -10.91 8.42
CA LEU A 144 -16.69 -11.98 9.35
C LEU A 144 -15.73 -11.47 10.44
N HIS A 145 -15.98 -11.89 11.68
CA HIS A 145 -15.10 -11.62 12.81
C HIS A 145 -14.15 -12.80 13.01
N VAL A 146 -12.85 -12.54 13.02
CA VAL A 146 -11.82 -13.53 13.34
C VAL A 146 -11.27 -13.22 14.73
N GLN A 147 -11.57 -14.07 15.70
CA GLN A 147 -11.04 -13.94 17.06
C GLN A 147 -9.63 -14.52 17.17
N ARG A 148 -8.81 -13.95 18.06
CA ARG A 148 -7.44 -14.42 18.34
C ARG A 148 -7.38 -15.92 18.63
N ASN A 149 -8.32 -16.44 19.43
CA ASN A 149 -8.35 -17.87 19.79
C ASN A 149 -8.59 -18.78 18.58
N SER A 150 -9.41 -18.34 17.63
CA SER A 150 -9.67 -19.07 16.38
C SER A 150 -8.42 -19.11 15.51
N ALA A 151 -7.70 -17.98 15.39
CA ALA A 151 -6.41 -17.92 14.70
C ALA A 151 -5.38 -18.89 15.33
N HIS A 152 -5.21 -18.85 16.65
CA HIS A 152 -4.29 -19.75 17.35
C HIS A 152 -4.63 -21.23 17.13
N SER A 153 -5.92 -21.59 17.10
CA SER A 153 -6.34 -22.97 16.83
C SER A 153 -6.05 -23.44 15.39
N ALA A 154 -5.93 -22.49 14.46
CA ALA A 154 -5.56 -22.74 13.07
C ALA A 154 -4.02 -22.69 12.82
N GLY A 155 -3.22 -22.46 13.85
CA GLY A 155 -1.76 -22.41 13.75
C GLY A 155 -1.19 -21.09 13.24
N VAL A 156 -1.97 -20.00 13.32
CA VAL A 156 -1.59 -18.63 12.98
C VAL A 156 -1.67 -17.68 14.17
#